data_AF-A0A7Y0XFM9-F1
#
_entry.id   AF-A0A7Y0XFM9-F1
#
_cell.length_a   1.000
_cell.length_b   1.000
_cell.length_c   1.000
_cell.angle_alpha   90.00
_cell.angle_beta   90.00
_cell.angle_gamma   90.00
#
_symmetry.space_group_name_H-M   'P 1'
#
loop_
_entity.id
_entity.type
_entity.pdbx_description
1 polymer ?
#
loop_
_entity_poly.entity_id
_entity_poly.type
_entity_poly.pdbx_seq_one_letter_code
_entity_poly.pdbx_strand_id
1 'polypeptide(L)'
;SLRTETSREIARLANKLIIRGNASEIIALAGEQAQSKGVDALDSSDAALGAANFLVSEYGASVVISGEADYIITKEQTVQLNNGHEMMPYVTGMGCTLTALTGAFAAVGDHSG
;
A
#
# COMPACT_ATOMS: atom_id res chain seq x y z
N SER A 1 -0.81 -16.72 5.45
CA SER A 1 -0.36 -17.47 4.26
C SER A 1 1.16 -17.33 4.13
N LEU A 2 1.84 -18.24 3.42
CA LEU A 2 3.29 -18.12 3.19
C LEU A 2 3.66 -16.76 2.58
N ARG A 3 2.84 -16.25 1.64
CA ARG A 3 3.00 -14.92 1.02
C ARG A 3 3.01 -13.81 2.08
N THR A 4 1.98 -13.76 2.93
CA THR A 4 1.85 -12.72 3.97
C THR A 4 3.00 -12.78 4.98
N GLU A 5 3.38 -13.98 5.41
CA GLU A 5 4.47 -14.16 6.38
C GLU A 5 5.81 -13.71 5.81
N THR A 6 6.12 -14.13 4.58
CA THR A 6 7.34 -13.71 3.86
C THR A 6 7.36 -12.19 3.68
N SER A 7 6.24 -11.57 3.27
CA SER A 7 6.15 -10.11 3.13
C SER A 7 6.44 -9.38 4.46
N ARG A 8 5.96 -9.91 5.59
CA ARG A 8 6.23 -9.33 6.92
C ARG A 8 7.69 -9.50 7.34
N GLU A 9 8.31 -10.62 7.02
CA GLU A 9 9.73 -10.84 7.27
C GLU A 9 10.59 -9.85 6.48
N ILE A 10 10.33 -9.70 5.18
CA ILE A 10 11.00 -8.70 4.33
C ILE A 10 10.79 -7.29 4.88
N ALA A 11 9.56 -6.95 5.29
CA ALA A 11 9.24 -5.63 5.83
C ALA A 11 10.06 -5.29 7.07
N ARG A 12 10.30 -6.25 7.97
CA ARG A 12 11.11 -6.04 9.19
C ARG A 12 12.60 -5.81 8.90
N LEU A 13 13.10 -6.30 7.77
CA LEU A 13 14.51 -6.22 7.41
C LEU A 13 14.84 -5.01 6.53
N ALA A 14 13.84 -4.34 5.98
CA ALA A 14 14.03 -3.25 5.03
C ALA A 14 14.35 -1.92 5.74
N ASN A 15 15.47 -1.29 5.36
CA ASN A 15 15.84 0.05 5.87
C ASN A 15 15.02 1.19 5.24
N LYS A 16 14.60 1.02 3.98
CA LYS A 16 13.70 1.93 3.25
C LYS A 16 12.63 1.08 2.59
N LEU A 17 11.38 1.25 3.03
CA LEU A 17 10.30 0.36 2.64
C LEU A 17 9.14 1.16 2.04
N ILE A 18 8.76 0.77 0.82
CA ILE A 18 7.48 1.18 0.21
C ILE A 18 6.65 -0.08 0.05
N ILE A 19 5.45 -0.08 0.63
CA ILE A 19 4.48 -1.16 0.51
C ILE A 19 3.40 -0.69 -0.46
N ARG A 20 3.15 -1.43 -1.53
CA ARG A 20 2.06 -1.12 -2.45
C ARG A 20 1.18 -2.34 -2.68
N GLY A 21 -0.13 -2.15 -2.63
CA GLY A 21 -1.12 -3.20 -2.89
C GLY A 21 -2.51 -2.62 -3.03
N ASN A 22 -3.48 -3.46 -3.40
CA ASN A 22 -4.89 -3.07 -3.31
C ASN A 22 -5.39 -3.11 -1.85
N ALA A 23 -6.63 -2.67 -1.60
CA ALA A 23 -7.20 -2.63 -0.25
C ALA A 23 -7.12 -3.99 0.47
N SER A 24 -7.52 -5.08 -0.20
CA SER A 24 -7.51 -6.43 0.38
C SER A 24 -6.10 -6.92 0.76
N GLU A 25 -5.09 -6.61 -0.06
CA GLU A 25 -3.69 -6.99 0.17
C GLU A 25 -3.09 -6.24 1.36
N ILE A 26 -3.38 -4.93 1.47
CA ILE A 26 -2.94 -4.08 2.57
C ILE A 26 -3.56 -4.54 3.89
N ILE A 27 -4.87 -4.81 3.90
CA ILE A 27 -5.59 -5.32 5.08
C ILE A 27 -5.02 -6.69 5.48
N ALA A 28 -4.82 -7.60 4.52
CA ALA A 28 -4.26 -8.91 4.80
C ALA A 28 -2.82 -8.84 5.35
N LEU A 29 -2.01 -7.91 4.83
CA LEU A 29 -0.64 -7.71 5.32
C LEU A 29 -0.63 -7.19 6.76
N ALA A 30 -1.48 -6.22 7.07
CA ALA A 30 -1.64 -5.69 8.42
C ALA A 30 -2.18 -6.74 9.42
N GLY A 31 -3.07 -7.62 8.95
CA GLY A 31 -3.64 -8.71 9.74
C GLY A 31 -4.62 -8.24 10.82
N GLU A 32 -4.94 -9.14 11.75
CA GLU A 32 -5.94 -8.91 12.81
C GLU A 32 -5.59 -7.73 13.73
N GLN A 33 -4.31 -7.38 13.84
CA GLN A 33 -3.85 -6.23 14.65
C GLN A 33 -4.35 -4.88 14.12
N ALA A 34 -4.75 -4.80 12.84
CA ALA A 34 -5.34 -3.62 12.25
C ALA A 34 -6.88 -3.55 12.36
N GLN A 35 -7.57 -4.62 12.82
CA GLN A 35 -9.04 -4.70 12.83
C GLN A 35 -9.74 -3.90 13.96
N SER A 36 -9.15 -2.80 14.46
CA SER A 36 -9.79 -2.01 15.53
C SER A 36 -10.94 -1.10 15.07
N LYS A 37 -11.21 -0.99 13.77
CA LYS A 37 -12.39 -0.32 13.24
C LYS A 37 -13.03 -1.20 12.17
N GLY A 38 -14.21 -1.72 12.46
CA GLY A 38 -14.98 -2.53 11.53
C GLY A 38 -15.19 -1.77 10.22
N VAL A 39 -14.84 -2.41 9.11
CA VAL A 39 -15.12 -1.90 7.78
C VAL A 39 -15.79 -3.03 7.01
N ASP A 40 -17.02 -2.79 6.60
CA ASP A 40 -17.68 -3.63 5.60
C ASP A 40 -16.84 -3.55 4.33
N ALA A 41 -16.18 -4.66 3.99
CA ALA A 41 -15.27 -4.79 2.87
C ALA A 41 -16.05 -4.78 1.54
N LEU A 42 -16.48 -3.60 1.13
CA LEU A 42 -16.57 -3.28 -0.28
C LEU A 42 -15.19 -2.70 -0.64
N ASP A 43 -14.56 -3.19 -1.71
CA ASP A 43 -13.14 -3.02 -2.09
C ASP A 43 -12.66 -1.56 -2.33
N SER A 44 -13.24 -0.56 -1.69
CA SER A 44 -12.75 0.82 -1.76
C SER A 44 -11.40 0.95 -1.08
N SER A 45 -10.51 1.76 -1.67
CA SER A 45 -9.19 2.05 -1.11
C SER A 45 -9.28 2.67 0.29
N ASP A 46 -10.35 3.42 0.58
CA ASP A 46 -10.64 4.03 1.88
C ASP A 46 -10.72 3.00 3.02
N ALA A 47 -11.26 1.81 2.73
CA ALA A 47 -11.43 0.76 3.73
C ALA A 47 -10.08 0.28 4.32
N ALA A 48 -8.99 0.42 3.55
CA ALA A 48 -7.66 0.00 3.96
C ALA A 48 -6.84 1.11 4.65
N LEU A 49 -7.37 2.34 4.83
CA LEU A 49 -6.63 3.45 5.45
C LEU A 49 -6.17 3.12 6.87
N GLY A 50 -7.00 2.44 7.68
CA GLY A 50 -6.62 2.02 9.04
C GLY A 50 -5.45 1.03 9.03
N ALA A 51 -5.53 0.03 8.14
CA ALA A 51 -4.47 -0.97 7.95
C ALA A 51 -3.17 -0.33 7.43
N ALA A 52 -3.27 0.61 6.48
CA ALA A 52 -2.10 1.33 5.98
C ALA A 52 -1.41 2.16 7.08
N ASN A 53 -2.17 2.91 7.89
CA ASN A 53 -1.60 3.68 9.00
C ASN A 53 -0.90 2.77 10.02
N PHE A 54 -1.47 1.60 10.31
CA PHE A 54 -0.82 0.60 11.15
C PHE A 54 0.53 0.16 10.54
N LEU A 55 0.57 -0.18 9.25
CA LEU A 55 1.80 -0.61 8.57
C LEU A 55 2.87 0.49 8.51
N VAL A 56 2.47 1.75 8.31
CA VAL A 56 3.37 2.92 8.38
C VAL A 56 4.00 3.02 9.75
N SER A 57 3.20 2.88 10.82
CA SER A 57 3.70 2.96 12.20
C SER A 57 4.59 1.76 12.56
N GLU A 58 4.18 0.55 12.19
CA GLU A 58 4.85 -0.70 12.56
C GLU A 58 6.21 -0.84 11.85
N TYR A 59 6.27 -0.54 10.55
CA TYR A 59 7.46 -0.76 9.74
C TYR A 59 8.23 0.52 9.39
N GLY A 60 7.72 1.68 9.79
CA GLY A 60 8.28 2.96 9.35
C GLY A 60 8.27 3.15 7.84
N ALA A 61 7.29 2.53 7.16
CA ALA A 61 7.20 2.48 5.70
C ALA A 61 6.34 3.60 5.12
N SER A 62 6.41 3.79 3.81
CA SER A 62 5.40 4.52 3.04
C SER A 62 4.47 3.49 2.37
N VAL A 63 3.15 3.68 2.45
CA VAL A 63 2.15 2.71 1.98
C VAL A 63 1.32 3.32 0.86
N VAL A 64 1.18 2.59 -0.24
CA VAL A 64 0.36 2.96 -1.40
C VAL A 64 -0.79 1.96 -1.54
N ILE A 65 -2.01 2.43 -1.32
CA ILE A 65 -3.23 1.67 -1.55
C ILE A 65 -3.74 2.04 -2.94
N SER A 66 -3.80 1.09 -3.87
CA SER A 66 -4.33 1.35 -5.20
C SER A 66 -5.77 0.90 -5.38
N GLY A 67 -6.56 1.68 -6.12
CA GLY A 67 -7.96 1.36 -6.46
C GLY A 67 -8.53 2.38 -7.45
N GLU A 68 -9.81 2.73 -7.29
CA GLU A 68 -10.41 3.83 -8.07
C GLU A 68 -9.76 5.18 -7.73
N ALA A 69 -9.55 5.42 -6.43
CA ALA A 69 -8.64 6.43 -5.94
C ALA A 69 -7.43 5.72 -5.32
N ASP A 70 -6.23 6.24 -5.59
CA ASP A 70 -5.02 5.79 -4.93
C ASP A 70 -4.78 6.63 -3.67
N TYR A 71 -4.34 5.98 -2.59
CA TYR A 71 -3.90 6.66 -1.37
C TYR A 71 -2.42 6.38 -1.14
N ILE A 72 -1.64 7.44 -0.88
CA ILE A 72 -0.26 7.37 -0.41
C ILE A 72 -0.22 7.84 1.03
N ILE A 73 0.19 6.97 1.94
CA ILE A 73 0.26 7.22 3.37
C ILE A 73 1.72 7.15 3.80
N THR A 74 2.19 8.21 4.45
CA THR A 74 3.52 8.36 5.04
C THR A 74 3.36 8.68 6.53
N LYS A 75 4.46 8.87 7.26
CA LYS A 75 4.38 9.31 8.67
C LYS A 75 3.87 10.75 8.80
N GLU A 76 4.07 11.56 7.77
CA GLU A 76 3.82 12.99 7.78
C GLU A 76 2.43 13.34 7.23
N GLN A 77 1.98 12.60 6.21
CA GLN A 77 0.77 12.94 5.47
C GLN A 77 0.12 11.75 4.76
N THR A 78 -1.14 11.95 4.43
CA THR A 78 -1.92 11.12 3.51
C THR A 78 -2.27 11.94 2.28
N VAL A 79 -1.96 11.42 1.10
CA VAL A 79 -2.27 12.03 -0.20
C VAL A 79 -3.22 11.12 -0.97
N GLN A 80 -4.28 11.69 -1.53
CA GLN A 80 -5.22 10.98 -2.41
C GLN A 80 -4.97 11.40 -3.87
N LEU A 81 -4.91 10.42 -4.77
CA LEU A 81 -4.82 10.65 -6.21
C LEU A 81 -6.05 10.07 -6.91
N ASN A 82 -6.72 10.89 -7.70
CA ASN A 82 -7.89 10.52 -8.50
C ASN A 82 -7.50 10.43 -9.98
N ASN A 83 -6.48 9.60 -10.26
CA ASN A 83 -5.94 9.39 -11.60
C ASN A 83 -6.28 7.98 -12.09
N GLY A 84 -5.96 7.72 -13.36
CA GLY A 84 -6.14 6.40 -13.97
C GLY A 84 -7.32 6.38 -14.94
N HIS A 85 -7.76 5.17 -15.30
CA HIS A 85 -8.88 4.95 -16.20
C HIS A 85 -9.55 3.62 -15.89
N GLU A 86 -10.88 3.55 -16.03
CA GLU A 86 -11.68 2.33 -15.89
C GLU A 86 -11.22 1.15 -16.75
N MET A 87 -10.40 1.39 -17.78
CA MET A 87 -9.88 0.35 -18.67
C MET A 87 -8.63 -0.34 -18.10
N MET A 88 -7.95 0.25 -17.12
CA MET A 88 -6.70 -0.26 -16.58
C MET A 88 -6.81 -1.66 -15.92
N PRO A 89 -7.91 -2.02 -15.20
CA PRO A 89 -8.08 -3.37 -14.67
C PRO A 89 -8.13 -4.48 -15.74
N TYR A 90 -8.45 -4.13 -17.00
CA TYR A 90 -8.53 -5.08 -18.11
C TYR A 90 -7.17 -5.36 -18.76
N VAL A 91 -6.11 -4.68 -18.33
CA VAL A 91 -4.73 -4.92 -18.80
C VAL A 91 -3.95 -5.63 -17.71
N THR A 92 -3.51 -6.86 -17.99
CA THR A 92 -2.71 -7.62 -17.01
C THR A 92 -1.37 -6.93 -16.74
N GLY A 93 -0.90 -6.99 -15.49
CA GLY A 93 0.40 -6.45 -15.10
C GLY A 93 0.46 -4.93 -14.89
N MET A 94 -0.65 -4.19 -15.02
CA MET A 94 -0.69 -2.75 -14.70
C MET A 94 -0.26 -2.48 -13.26
N GLY A 95 -0.72 -3.32 -12.32
CA GLY A 95 -0.27 -3.30 -10.94
C GLY A 95 1.25 -3.46 -10.85
N CYS A 96 1.80 -4.59 -11.29
CA CYS A 96 3.24 -4.86 -11.20
C CYS A 96 4.10 -3.78 -11.86
N THR A 97 3.64 -3.22 -12.98
CA THR A 97 4.32 -2.11 -13.68
C THR A 97 4.39 -0.85 -12.83
N LEU A 98 3.27 -0.47 -12.19
CA LEU A 98 3.26 0.66 -11.25
C LEU A 98 4.24 0.43 -10.10
N THR A 99 4.30 -0.77 -9.53
CA THR A 99 5.27 -1.09 -8.46
C THR A 99 6.72 -0.91 -8.93
N ALA A 100 7.05 -1.34 -10.16
CA ALA A 100 8.39 -1.16 -10.72
C ALA A 100 8.73 0.34 -10.91
N LEU A 101 7.77 1.12 -11.41
CA LEU A 101 7.93 2.57 -11.56
C LEU A 101 8.09 3.25 -10.20
N THR A 102 7.31 2.89 -9.19
CA THR A 102 7.47 3.42 -7.82
C THR A 102 8.91 3.20 -7.32
N GLY A 103 9.47 2.00 -7.51
CA GLY A 103 10.86 1.72 -7.15
C GLY A 103 11.88 2.57 -7.94
N ALA A 104 11.66 2.74 -9.25
CA ALA A 104 12.53 3.56 -10.10
C ALA A 104 12.55 5.03 -9.66
N PHE A 105 11.39 5.61 -9.35
CA PHE A 105 11.29 6.99 -8.85
C PHE A 105 11.84 7.13 -7.44
N ALA A 106 11.61 6.15 -6.55
CA ALA A 106 12.18 6.15 -5.20
C ALA A 106 13.72 6.09 -5.20
N ALA A 107 14.34 5.54 -6.25
CA ALA A 107 15.80 5.47 -6.36
C ALA A 107 16.45 6.84 -6.66
N VAL A 108 15.72 7.77 -7.28
CA VAL A 108 16.24 9.09 -7.71
C VAL A 108 15.60 10.26 -6.98
N GLY A 109 14.47 10.04 -6.29
CA GLY A 109 13.77 11.07 -5.53
C GLY A 109 14.50 11.46 -4.25
N ASP A 110 14.23 12.69 -3.78
CA ASP A 110 14.73 13.17 -2.50
C ASP A 110 14.27 12.27 -1.35
N HIS A 111 15.08 12.19 -0.30
CA HIS A 111 14.79 11.38 0.89
C HIS A 111 13.65 11.91 1.77
N SER A 112 12.87 12.86 1.26
CA SER A 112 11.73 13.50 1.94
C SER A 112 10.40 12.74 1.77
N GLY A 113 10.42 11.57 1.13
CA GLY A 113 9.26 10.70 0.96
C GLY A 113 9.37 9.40 1.76
#